data_AF-A0A929A0V4-F1
#
_entry.id   AF-A0A929A0V4-F1
#
_cell.length_a   1.000
_cell.length_b   1.000
_cell.length_c   1.000
_cell.angle_alpha   90.00
_cell.angle_beta   90.00
_cell.angle_gamma   90.00
#
_symmetry.space_group_name_H-M   'P 1'
#
loop_
_entity.id
_entity.type
_entity.pdbx_description
1 polymer ?
#
loop_
_entity_poly.entity_id
_entity_poly.type
_entity_poly.pdbx_seq_one_letter_code
_entity_poly.pdbx_strand_id
1 'polypeptide(L)' 'MINITITTGLVQPPMIGDYRHTLPDQNKDQALLVFETYQQALKQLARDIDERNLTREQPFQTFNPTILDSSVSV' A
#
# COMPACT_ATOMS: atom_id res chain seq x y z
N MET A 1 23.65 4.80 -18.81
CA MET A 1 22.55 3.90 -18.39
C MET A 1 21.24 4.62 -18.64
N ILE A 2 20.41 4.12 -19.56
CA ILE A 2 19.03 4.61 -19.70
C ILE A 2 18.26 3.99 -18.54
N ASN A 3 17.75 4.84 -17.65
CA ASN A 3 17.00 4.40 -16.48
C ASN A 3 15.57 4.09 -16.94
N ILE A 4 15.27 2.81 -17.17
CA ILE A 4 14.01 2.34 -17.76
C ILE A 4 12.80 2.85 -16.95
N THR A 5 12.95 2.95 -15.63
CA THR A 5 11.96 3.51 -14.70
C THR A 5 11.55 4.95 -15.06
N ILE A 6 12.45 5.75 -15.63
CA ILE A 6 12.18 7.14 -16.05
C ILE A 6 11.42 7.16 -17.40
N THR A 7 11.61 6.14 -18.23
CA THR A 7 11.02 6.09 -19.58
C THR A 7 9.61 5.50 -19.64
N THR A 8 9.16 4.80 -18.60
CA THR A 8 7.88 4.08 -18.61
C THR A 8 6.99 4.31 -17.37
N GLY A 9 7.55 4.69 -16.23
CA GLY A 9 6.83 4.70 -14.95
C GLY A 9 6.10 6.00 -14.64
N LEU A 10 4.77 6.02 -14.77
CA LEU A 10 3.96 6.96 -13.98
C LEU A 10 4.19 6.66 -12.50
N VAL A 11 4.36 7.69 -11.67
CA VAL A 11 4.40 7.53 -10.20
C VAL A 11 3.10 6.88 -9.76
N GLN A 12 3.20 5.73 -9.10
CA GLN A 12 2.03 5.01 -8.63
C GLN A 12 1.63 5.50 -7.23
N PRO A 13 0.34 5.44 -6.87
CA PRO A 13 -0.10 5.79 -5.53
C PRO A 13 0.34 4.72 -4.53
N PRO A 14 0.78 5.10 -3.32
CA PRO A 14 1.17 4.14 -2.29
C PRO A 14 -0.02 3.30 -1.81
N MET A 15 0.22 2.07 -1.35
CA MET A 15 -0.85 1.19 -0.86
C MET A 15 -1.60 1.78 0.34
N ILE A 16 -0.87 2.44 1.26
CA ILE A 16 -1.43 3.16 2.40
C ILE A 16 -1.56 4.64 2.04
N GLY A 17 -2.77 5.20 2.08
CA GLY A 17 -3.02 6.57 1.64
C GLY A 17 -4.46 7.03 1.88
N ASP A 18 -4.75 8.28 1.52
CA ASP A 18 -6.10 8.84 1.56
C ASP A 18 -6.76 8.82 0.17
N TYR A 19 -7.68 7.88 -0.01
CA TYR A 19 -8.40 7.67 -1.26
C TYR A 19 -9.90 7.94 -1.12
N ARG A 20 -10.33 8.65 -0.07
CA ARG A 20 -11.76 8.92 0.19
C ARG A 20 -12.47 9.64 -0.96
N HIS A 21 -11.72 10.40 -1.76
CA HIS A 21 -12.22 11.09 -2.95
C HIS A 21 -12.54 10.14 -4.12
N THR A 22 -12.06 8.90 -4.10
CA THR A 22 -12.31 7.87 -5.12
C THR A 22 -13.52 6.99 -4.82
N LEU A 23 -14.08 7.10 -3.60
CA LEU A 23 -15.17 6.25 -3.17
C LEU A 23 -16.47 6.58 -3.93
N PRO A 24 -17.29 5.57 -4.26
CA PRO A 24 -18.55 5.79 -4.95
C PRO A 24 -19.51 6.61 -4.08
N ASP A 25 -20.32 7.46 -4.71
CA ASP A 25 -21.36 8.22 -4.01
C ASP A 25 -22.48 7.29 -3.51
N GLN A 26 -22.75 6.21 -4.24
CA GLN A 26 -23.69 5.19 -3.80
C GLN A 26 -23.09 4.39 -2.64
N ASN A 27 -23.83 4.30 -1.53
CA ASN A 27 -23.38 3.62 -0.30
C ASN A 27 -22.05 4.16 0.26
N LYS A 28 -21.81 5.47 0.11
CA LYS A 28 -20.57 6.14 0.49
C LYS A 28 -20.11 5.82 1.91
N ASP A 29 -21.02 5.81 2.88
CA ASP A 29 -20.69 5.53 4.28
C ASP A 29 -20.20 4.09 4.48
N GLN A 30 -20.82 3.12 3.79
CA GLN A 30 -20.39 1.73 3.83
C GLN A 30 -19.04 1.54 3.13
N ALA A 31 -18.84 2.19 1.99
CA ALA A 31 -17.57 2.18 1.27
C ALA A 31 -16.45 2.81 2.12
N LEU A 32 -16.75 3.92 2.81
CA LEU A 32 -15.83 4.59 3.72
C LEU A 32 -15.44 3.68 4.89
N LEU A 33 -16.41 3.03 5.54
CA LEU A 33 -16.15 2.10 6.64
C LEU A 33 -15.23 0.95 6.22
N VAL A 34 -15.51 0.33 5.07
CA VAL A 34 -14.68 -0.75 4.53
C VAL A 34 -13.28 -0.25 4.19
N PHE A 35 -13.19 0.93 3.55
CA PHE A 35 -11.92 1.56 3.21
C PHE A 35 -11.06 1.83 4.45
N GLU A 36 -11.64 2.43 5.50
CA GLU A 36 -10.91 2.73 6.73
C GLU A 36 -10.47 1.46 7.45
N THR A 37 -11.34 0.44 7.49
CA THR A 37 -11.00 -0.87 8.05
C THR A 37 -9.82 -1.51 7.30
N TYR A 38 -9.84 -1.46 5.98
CA TYR A 38 -8.76 -1.96 5.13
C TYR A 38 -7.44 -1.20 5.36
N GLN A 39 -7.48 0.14 5.41
CA GLN A 39 -6.30 0.96 5.69
C GLN A 39 -5.70 0.67 7.07
N GLN A 40 -6.52 0.40 8.08
CA GLN A 40 -6.01 -0.01 9.40
C GLN A 40 -5.39 -1.40 9.37
N ALA A 41 -5.99 -2.36 8.67
CA ALA A 41 -5.43 -3.70 8.51
C ALA A 41 -4.06 -3.67 7.81
N LEU A 42 -3.88 -2.85 6.77
CA LEU A 42 -2.59 -2.66 6.11
C LEU A 42 -1.53 -2.08 7.04
N LYS A 43 -1.89 -1.07 7.85
CA LYS A 43 -0.98 -0.51 8.85
C LYS A 43 -0.60 -1.52 9.92
N GLN A 44 -1.53 -2.38 10.33
CA GLN A 44 -1.23 -3.46 11.27
C GLN A 44 -0.30 -4.50 10.63
N LEU A 45 -0.56 -4.93 9.40
CA LEU A 45 0.30 -5.87 8.69
C LEU A 45 1.74 -5.35 8.53
N ALA A 46 1.91 -4.05 8.24
CA ALA A 46 3.23 -3.44 8.20
C ALA A 46 3.97 -3.58 9.53
N ARG A 47 3.30 -3.24 10.65
CA ARG A 47 3.87 -3.41 12.00
C ARG A 47 4.25 -4.86 12.28
N ASP A 48 3.35 -5.81 11.98
CA ASP A 48 3.60 -7.23 12.19
C ASP A 48 4.81 -7.74 11.39
N ILE A 49 4.99 -7.24 10.16
CA ILE A 49 6.15 -7.58 9.32
C ILE A 49 7.43 -7.04 9.94
N ASP A 50 7.43 -5.78 10.38
CA ASP A 50 8.59 -5.15 11.00
C ASP A 50 8.98 -5.87 12.30
N GLU A 51 8.00 -6.21 13.16
CA GLU A 51 8.22 -6.99 14.38
C GLU A 51 8.82 -8.37 14.08
N ARG A 52 8.29 -9.09 13.08
CA ARG A 52 8.84 -10.39 12.66
C ARG A 52 10.26 -10.26 12.14
N ASN A 53 10.57 -9.17 11.42
CA ASN A 53 11.89 -8.92 10.85
C ASN A 53 12.97 -8.67 11.90
N LEU A 54 12.61 -8.26 13.12
CA LEU A 54 13.57 -8.11 14.23
C LEU A 54 14.21 -9.44 14.66
N THR A 55 13.56 -10.57 14.38
CA THR A 55 14.01 -11.90 14.84
C THR A 55 14.49 -12.81 13.71
N ARG A 56 14.35 -12.39 12.45
CA ARG A 56 14.79 -13.16 11.28
C ARG A 56 16.28 -12.93 11.04
N GLU A 57 16.98 -14.01 10.69
CA GLU A 57 18.36 -13.93 10.18
C GLU A 57 18.44 -13.09 8.90
N GLN A 58 17.41 -13.18 8.06
CA GLN A 58 17.24 -12.38 6.86
C GLN A 58 15.88 -11.67 6.88
N PRO A 59 15.85 -10.35 7.13
CA PRO A 59 14.64 -9.55 7.04
C PRO A 59 14.00 -9.62 5.65
N PHE A 60 12.67 -9.67 5.61
CA PHE A 60 11.90 -9.76 4.37
C PHE A 60 10.85 -8.67 4.31
N GLN A 61 10.91 -7.82 3.27
CA GLN A 61 10.09 -6.60 3.15
C GLN A 61 9.16 -6.59 1.93
N THR A 62 9.26 -7.58 1.02
CA THR A 62 8.52 -7.59 -0.25
C THR A 62 7.00 -7.44 -0.12
N PHE A 63 6.42 -7.85 1.02
CA PHE A 63 4.99 -7.73 1.28
C PHE A 63 4.63 -6.62 2.28
N ASN A 64 5.58 -5.76 2.66
CA ASN A 64 5.31 -4.68 3.60
C ASN A 64 4.48 -3.57 2.92
N PRO A 65 3.24 -3.30 3.36
CA PRO A 65 2.38 -2.31 2.73
C PRO A 65 2.94 -0.88 2.69
N THR A 66 3.95 -0.57 3.52
CA THR A 66 4.61 0.75 3.51
C THR A 66 5.48 1.02 2.29
N ILE A 67 5.89 -0.03 1.56
CA ILE A 67 6.74 0.08 0.37
C ILE A 67 6.05 -0.41 -0.92
N LEU A 68 4.78 -0.81 -0.81
CA LEU A 68 3.99 -1.30 -1.94
C LEU A 68 3.19 -0.18 -2.58
N ASP A 69 3.05 -0.25 -3.89
CA ASP A 69 2.18 0.60 -4.69
C ASP A 69 0.83 -0.08 -4.93
N SER A 70 -0.23 0.73 -5.00
CA SER A 70 -1.62 0.29 -5.21
C SER A 70 -1.94 -0.14 -6.65
N SER A 71 -1.03 0.14 -7.59
CA SER A 71 -1.17 -0.19 -9.01
C SER A 71 0.17 -0.50 -9.64
N VAL A 72 0.15 -1.19 -10.78
CA VAL A 72 1.33 -1.55 -11.55
C VAL A 72 1.51 -0.53 -12.67
N SER A 73 2.66 0.15 -12.73
CA SER A 73 3.17 0.76 -13.97
C SER A 73 4.42 0.02 -14.42
N VAL A 74 4.49 -0.27 -15.72
CA VAL A 74 5.64 -0.93 -16.35
C VAL A 74 6.28 0.03 -17.31
#